data_AF-A0A930WIZ8-F1
#
_entry.id   AF-A0A930WIZ8-F1
#
_cell.length_a   1.000
_cell.length_b   1.000
_cell.length_c   1.000
_cell.angle_alpha   90.00
_cell.angle_beta   90.00
_cell.angle_gamma   90.00
#
_symmetry.space_group_name_H-M   'P 1'
#
loop_
_entity.id
_entity.type
_entity.pdbx_description
1 polymer ?
#
loop_
_entity_poly.entity_id
_entity_poly.type
_entity_poly.pdbx_seq_one_letter_code
_entity_poly.pdbx_strand_id
1 'polypeptide(L)'
;VKHQCTFCKRIIDVRDQYDMPIYDPNTGFAICKDCVREINRYLDEHDASVSSEERTTFRKELGDVLEKTRPHLIKEYLDTYIINQDRAKKILAVAVYNHYKRMKYGYEKKEDEGTEIEKSNVIMLGPSGCGKTALLSHLSKLLDVPFAVTDASSLTEAGFVGADVEVAVRNLYYAADKDVEKAEHGIIYLDEFDKIARKSGANNSITADPGHEGVQQALLKMLEGSVVEFTARGQRKHPEAPTIKVDTKNILFIVGGAFVGIEKIIAKRLKKGNVAMGFGAEVRGKDLEKEYDALIHQVTPEDLMEYGIIPEIIGRLPVICTLETLDENALLRILTEPINAPVRQYQQLLAMDGVELVFTEDALRA
;
A
#
# COMPACT_ATOMS: atom_id res chain seq x y z
N VAL A 1 15.04 -23.68 54.04
CA VAL A 1 16.25 -24.45 53.62
C VAL A 1 17.25 -23.45 53.06
N LYS A 2 18.55 -23.61 53.34
CA LYS A 2 19.57 -22.71 52.78
C LYS A 2 20.14 -23.32 51.51
N HIS A 3 20.09 -22.59 50.40
CA HIS A 3 20.68 -23.01 49.13
C HIS A 3 21.75 -22.02 48.71
N GLN A 4 22.81 -22.49 48.06
CA GLN A 4 23.83 -21.61 47.51
C GLN A 4 23.61 -21.45 46.01
N CYS A 5 23.59 -20.22 45.52
CA CYS A 5 23.57 -19.94 44.08
C CYS A 5 24.92 -20.30 43.46
N THR A 6 24.93 -21.16 42.45
CA THR A 6 26.15 -21.54 41.72
C THR A 6 26.73 -20.36 40.93
N PHE A 7 25.86 -19.43 40.50
CA PHE A 7 26.21 -18.26 39.68
C PHE A 7 26.84 -17.12 40.51
N CYS A 8 26.13 -16.58 41.51
CA CYS A 8 26.64 -15.46 42.34
C CYS A 8 27.25 -15.87 43.68
N LYS A 9 27.30 -17.17 44.00
CA LYS A 9 27.82 -17.75 45.25
C LYS A 9 27.14 -17.30 46.55
N ARG A 10 26.08 -16.48 46.48
CA ARG A 10 25.29 -16.04 47.64
C ARG A 10 24.49 -17.20 48.23
N ILE A 11 24.33 -17.17 49.55
CA ILE A 11 23.47 -18.08 50.29
C ILE A 11 22.05 -17.49 50.29
N ILE A 12 21.10 -18.29 49.81
CA ILE A 12 19.68 -17.94 49.68
C ILE A 12 18.94 -18.64 50.81
N ASP A 13 18.23 -17.85 51.62
CA ASP A 13 17.27 -18.37 52.58
C ASP A 13 15.91 -18.54 51.89
N VAL A 14 15.54 -19.80 51.60
CA VAL A 14 14.26 -20.11 50.95
C VAL A 14 13.13 -19.99 51.97
N ARG A 15 12.27 -18.97 51.80
CA ARG A 15 11.09 -18.73 52.66
C ARG A 15 9.80 -19.17 51.99
N ASP A 16 9.72 -19.07 50.66
CA ASP A 16 8.60 -19.56 49.86
C ASP A 16 9.07 -20.23 48.55
N GLN A 17 8.13 -20.67 47.72
CA GLN A 17 8.40 -21.32 46.43
C GLN A 17 9.05 -20.39 45.39
N TYR A 18 8.93 -19.07 45.52
CA TYR A 18 9.51 -18.07 44.61
C TYR A 18 10.96 -17.72 44.96
N ASP A 19 11.40 -18.04 46.18
CA ASP A 19 12.78 -17.94 46.63
C ASP A 19 13.61 -19.18 46.27
N MET A 20 12.95 -20.25 45.79
CA MET A 20 13.62 -21.48 45.39
C MET A 20 14.43 -21.24 44.11
N PRO A 21 15.77 -21.42 44.13
CA PRO A 21 16.57 -21.28 42.92
C PRO A 21 16.19 -22.34 41.89
N ILE A 22 16.30 -22.01 40.60
CA ILE A 22 16.15 -22.99 39.53
C ILE A 22 17.33 -23.95 39.67
N TYR A 23 17.01 -25.21 39.99
CA TYR A 23 17.98 -26.22 40.38
C TYR A 23 17.94 -27.41 39.42
N ASP A 24 19.09 -27.76 38.87
CA ASP A 24 19.28 -29.00 38.12
C ASP A 24 19.89 -30.08 39.05
N PRO A 25 19.13 -31.12 39.40
CA PRO A 25 19.59 -32.18 40.30
C PRO A 25 20.72 -33.05 39.72
N ASN A 26 20.92 -33.08 38.40
CA ASN A 26 21.97 -33.90 37.77
C ASN A 26 23.33 -33.21 37.81
N THR A 27 23.35 -31.89 37.68
CA THR A 27 24.59 -31.10 37.61
C THR A 27 24.91 -30.35 38.90
N GLY A 28 23.94 -30.27 39.83
CA GLY A 28 24.05 -29.47 41.05
C GLY A 28 24.05 -27.95 40.78
N PHE A 29 23.64 -27.55 39.57
CA PHE A 29 23.58 -26.16 39.18
C PHE A 29 22.34 -25.49 39.79
N ALA A 30 22.53 -24.36 40.48
CA ALA A 30 21.46 -23.59 41.11
C ALA A 30 21.59 -22.12 40.70
N ILE A 31 20.57 -21.52 40.09
CA ILE A 31 20.55 -20.08 39.79
C ILE A 31 19.44 -19.39 40.58
N CYS A 32 19.82 -18.31 41.29
CA CYS A 32 18.87 -17.54 42.08
C CYS A 32 18.06 -16.56 41.24
N LYS A 33 16.90 -16.18 41.76
CA LYS A 33 16.00 -15.17 41.16
C LYS A 33 16.70 -13.86 40.83
N ASP A 34 17.63 -13.40 41.68
CA ASP A 34 18.35 -12.14 41.44
C ASP A 34 19.29 -12.25 40.24
N CYS A 35 20.00 -13.37 40.08
CA CYS A 35 20.84 -13.61 38.91
C CYS A 35 20.00 -13.69 37.62
N VAL A 36 18.83 -14.34 37.67
CA VAL A 36 17.92 -14.38 36.51
C VAL A 36 17.44 -12.98 36.14
N ARG A 37 17.08 -12.15 37.13
CA ARG A 37 16.69 -10.74 36.90
C ARG A 37 17.82 -9.93 36.31
N GLU A 38 19.03 -10.13 36.79
CA GLU A 38 20.20 -9.38 36.32
C GLU A 38 20.60 -9.80 34.91
N ILE A 39 20.54 -11.09 34.58
CA ILE A 39 20.72 -11.60 33.22
C ILE A 39 19.63 -11.06 32.29
N ASN A 40 18.36 -11.11 32.71
CA ASN A 40 17.27 -10.51 31.92
C ASN A 40 17.49 -9.03 31.70
N ARG A 41 17.93 -8.27 32.70
CA ARG A 41 18.25 -6.84 32.52
C ARG A 41 19.37 -6.64 31.49
N TYR A 42 20.44 -7.43 31.53
CA TYR A 42 21.51 -7.33 30.54
C TYR A 42 21.05 -7.74 29.13
N LEU A 43 20.16 -8.73 29.01
CA LEU A 43 19.52 -9.09 27.75
C LEU A 43 18.63 -7.96 27.22
N ASP A 44 17.79 -7.39 28.09
CA ASP A 44 16.92 -6.26 27.76
C ASP A 44 17.76 -5.02 27.35
N GLU A 45 18.86 -4.74 28.04
CA GLU A 45 19.80 -3.65 27.70
C GLU A 45 20.53 -3.92 26.38
N HIS A 46 20.94 -5.16 26.12
CA HIS A 46 21.59 -5.55 24.87
C HIS A 46 20.61 -5.48 23.69
N ASP A 47 19.39 -6.02 23.83
CA ASP A 47 18.34 -5.95 22.81
C ASP A 47 17.89 -4.48 22.57
N ALA A 48 17.85 -3.66 23.61
CA ALA A 48 17.65 -2.22 23.48
C ALA A 48 18.81 -1.53 22.74
N SER A 49 20.05 -1.96 22.94
CA SER A 49 21.23 -1.41 22.24
C SER A 49 21.27 -1.81 20.75
N VAL A 50 21.00 -3.07 20.42
CA VAL A 50 20.93 -3.58 19.04
C VAL A 50 19.79 -2.91 18.28
N SER A 51 18.59 -2.85 18.87
CA SER A 51 17.45 -2.14 18.25
C SER A 51 17.69 -0.63 18.10
N SER A 52 18.50 -0.01 18.96
CA SER A 52 18.89 1.39 18.80
C SER A 52 19.90 1.62 17.67
N GLU A 53 20.86 0.71 17.48
CA GLU A 53 21.82 0.75 16.37
C GLU A 53 21.11 0.55 15.03
N GLU A 54 20.26 -0.48 14.92
CA GLU A 54 19.42 -0.75 13.73
C GLU A 54 18.55 0.47 13.38
N ARG A 55 17.84 1.04 14.37
CA ARG A 55 17.04 2.27 14.18
C ARG A 55 17.88 3.45 13.69
N THR A 56 19.14 3.58 14.10
CA THR A 56 20.02 4.67 13.64
C THR A 56 20.51 4.48 12.21
N THR A 57 20.80 3.25 11.77
CA THR A 57 21.11 2.95 10.36
C THR A 57 19.90 3.20 9.46
N PHE A 58 18.73 2.69 9.84
CA PHE A 58 17.49 2.92 9.08
C PHE A 58 17.10 4.39 9.01
N ARG A 59 17.33 5.18 10.06
CA ARG A 59 17.07 6.62 10.05
C ARG A 59 17.90 7.36 9.01
N LYS A 60 19.14 6.91 8.74
CA LYS A 60 19.98 7.49 7.69
C LYS A 60 19.44 7.13 6.31
N GLU A 61 19.07 5.87 6.09
CA GLU A 61 18.47 5.40 4.83
C GLU A 61 17.15 6.13 4.52
N LEU A 62 16.26 6.29 5.51
CA LEU A 62 15.04 7.09 5.38
C LEU A 62 15.31 8.59 5.14
N GLY A 63 16.43 9.12 5.65
CA GLY A 63 16.89 10.47 5.36
C GLY A 63 17.22 10.65 3.88
N ASP A 64 17.98 9.71 3.31
CA ASP A 64 18.36 9.70 1.91
C ASP A 64 17.15 9.50 0.98
N VAL A 65 16.22 8.62 1.36
CA VAL A 65 14.94 8.45 0.67
C VAL A 65 14.16 9.77 0.69
N LEU A 66 14.02 10.44 1.84
CA LEU A 66 13.29 11.71 1.92
C LEU A 66 13.90 12.84 1.09
N GLU A 67 15.22 12.86 0.99
CA GLU A 67 15.91 13.86 0.18
C GLU A 67 15.70 13.61 -1.32
N LYS A 68 15.68 12.35 -1.76
CA LYS A 68 15.37 11.94 -3.13
C LYS A 68 13.88 12.04 -3.48
N THR A 69 13.00 12.02 -2.49
CA THR A 69 11.54 11.94 -2.66
C THR A 69 10.81 13.25 -2.50
N ARG A 70 11.52 14.38 -2.60
CA ARG A 70 10.85 15.68 -2.60
C ARG A 70 9.78 15.70 -3.69
N PRO A 71 8.55 16.20 -3.43
CA PRO A 71 7.44 16.05 -4.36
C PRO A 71 7.70 16.57 -5.77
N HIS A 72 8.52 17.63 -5.91
CA HIS A 72 8.90 18.16 -7.21
C HIS A 72 9.81 17.21 -8.00
N LEU A 73 10.75 16.52 -7.34
CA LEU A 73 11.64 15.54 -7.97
C LEU A 73 10.87 14.29 -8.42
N ILE A 74 9.94 13.80 -7.59
CA ILE A 74 9.05 12.69 -7.98
C ILE A 74 8.25 13.08 -9.22
N LYS A 75 7.66 14.28 -9.20
CA LYS A 75 6.84 14.77 -10.32
C LYS A 75 7.67 14.92 -11.59
N GLU A 76 8.88 15.48 -11.49
CA GLU A 76 9.81 15.62 -12.63
C GLU A 76 10.23 14.27 -13.20
N TYR A 77 10.56 13.29 -12.35
CA TYR A 77 10.86 11.94 -12.81
C TYR A 77 9.65 11.30 -13.51
N LEU A 78 8.45 11.39 -12.91
CA LEU A 78 7.23 10.86 -13.51
C LEU A 78 6.90 11.55 -14.84
N ASP A 79 7.20 12.85 -14.99
CA ASP A 79 7.00 13.61 -16.25
C ASP A 79 7.82 13.01 -17.42
N THR A 80 8.93 12.32 -17.17
CA THR A 80 9.75 11.69 -18.23
C THR A 80 9.18 10.39 -18.79
N TYR A 81 8.24 9.77 -18.06
CA TYR A 81 7.64 8.47 -18.43
C TYR A 81 6.13 8.58 -18.66
N ILE A 82 5.44 9.48 -17.96
CA ILE A 82 3.98 9.60 -17.97
C ILE A 82 3.58 10.97 -18.50
N ILE A 83 2.95 10.95 -19.66
CA ILE A 83 2.39 12.13 -20.32
C ILE A 83 1.04 12.50 -19.70
N ASN A 84 0.80 13.81 -19.57
CA ASN A 84 -0.40 14.39 -18.92
C ASN A 84 -0.55 13.91 -17.46
N GLN A 85 -1.77 13.81 -16.93
CA GLN A 85 -2.04 13.33 -15.57
C GLN A 85 -1.36 14.18 -14.47
N ASP A 86 -1.22 15.50 -14.69
CA ASP A 86 -0.46 16.39 -13.80
C ASP A 86 -1.01 16.44 -12.38
N ARG A 87 -2.34 16.38 -12.24
CA ARG A 87 -2.99 16.35 -10.93
C ARG A 87 -2.63 15.06 -10.18
N ALA A 88 -2.74 13.91 -10.85
CA ALA A 88 -2.41 12.61 -10.27
C ALA A 88 -0.93 12.54 -9.84
N LYS A 89 0.00 12.97 -10.70
CA LYS A 89 1.44 13.01 -10.38
C LYS A 89 1.73 13.85 -9.13
N LYS A 90 1.11 15.04 -9.01
CA LYS A 90 1.27 15.89 -7.81
C LYS A 90 0.71 15.24 -6.55
N ILE A 91 -0.50 14.67 -6.62
CA ILE A 91 -1.16 14.03 -5.48
C ILE A 91 -0.32 12.83 -5.00
N LEU A 92 0.10 11.95 -5.90
CA LEU A 92 0.93 10.79 -5.57
C LEU A 92 2.28 11.21 -4.99
N ALA A 93 2.95 12.20 -5.58
CA ALA A 93 4.21 12.71 -5.07
C ALA A 93 4.10 13.23 -3.62
N VAL A 94 3.02 13.95 -3.31
CA VAL A 94 2.77 14.44 -1.94
C VAL A 94 2.39 13.30 -1.00
N ALA A 95 1.54 12.38 -1.44
CA ALA A 95 1.08 11.25 -0.62
C ALA A 95 2.25 10.35 -0.19
N VAL A 96 3.12 10.01 -1.14
CA VAL A 96 4.31 9.18 -0.92
C VAL A 96 5.31 9.91 -0.03
N TYR A 97 5.60 11.18 -0.32
CA TYR A 97 6.47 11.97 0.54
C TYR A 97 5.95 12.04 1.98
N ASN A 98 4.65 12.29 2.16
CA ASN A 98 4.03 12.33 3.48
C ASN A 98 4.03 10.96 4.18
N HIS A 99 3.89 9.87 3.43
CA HIS A 99 3.97 8.51 3.97
C HIS A 99 5.35 8.23 4.56
N TYR A 100 6.43 8.44 3.80
CA TYR A 100 7.80 8.24 4.32
C TYR A 100 8.18 9.27 5.38
N LYS A 101 7.66 10.49 5.28
CA LYS A 101 7.83 11.52 6.30
C LYS A 101 7.20 11.07 7.61
N ARG A 102 5.95 10.59 7.58
CA ARG A 102 5.24 10.02 8.73
C ARG A 102 6.05 8.88 9.36
N MET A 103 6.59 7.97 8.56
CA MET A 103 7.40 6.86 9.09
C MET A 103 8.62 7.38 9.83
N LYS A 104 9.41 8.27 9.21
CA LYS A 104 10.57 8.88 9.88
C LYS A 104 10.22 9.56 11.20
N TYR A 105 9.15 10.36 11.24
CA TYR A 105 8.73 11.02 12.49
C TYR A 105 8.12 10.03 13.50
N GLY A 106 7.53 8.94 13.03
CA GLY A 106 7.06 7.83 13.88
C GLY A 106 8.20 7.14 14.63
N TYR A 107 9.39 7.04 14.02
CA TYR A 107 10.61 6.60 14.70
C TYR A 107 11.21 7.67 15.64
N GLU A 108 10.89 8.96 15.43
CA GLU A 108 11.43 10.07 16.23
C GLU A 108 10.60 10.41 17.47
N LYS A 109 9.29 10.13 17.46
CA LYS A 109 8.40 10.38 18.61
C LYS A 109 8.66 9.38 19.73
N LYS A 110 8.86 9.90 20.96
CA LYS A 110 8.59 9.15 22.18
C LYS A 110 7.08 8.96 22.31
N GLU A 111 6.64 7.83 22.85
CA GLU A 111 5.22 7.40 22.93
C GLU A 111 4.26 8.45 23.59
N ASP A 112 4.79 9.48 24.26
CA ASP A 112 4.02 10.46 25.04
C ASP A 112 3.45 11.69 24.29
N GLU A 113 3.72 11.89 22.99
CA GLU A 113 3.29 13.13 22.27
C GLU A 113 1.88 13.09 21.62
N GLY A 114 1.04 12.11 21.96
CA GLY A 114 -0.45 12.15 21.86
C GLY A 114 -1.11 12.36 20.48
N THR A 115 -0.37 12.64 19.40
CA THR A 115 -0.92 12.82 18.05
C THR A 115 -0.45 11.71 17.13
N GLU A 116 -1.32 10.73 16.90
CA GLU A 116 -1.13 9.70 15.89
C GLU A 116 -1.45 10.27 14.50
N ILE A 117 -0.49 10.18 13.59
CA ILE A 117 -0.68 10.59 12.20
C ILE A 117 -1.24 9.38 11.44
N GLU A 118 -2.39 9.54 10.81
CA GLU A 118 -3.00 8.50 9.99
C GLU A 118 -2.20 8.19 8.71
N LYS A 119 -2.38 6.98 8.17
CA LYS A 119 -1.71 6.56 6.93
C LYS A 119 -2.26 7.35 5.74
N SER A 120 -1.37 7.82 4.87
CA SER A 120 -1.75 8.48 3.61
C SER A 120 -2.09 7.49 2.50
N ASN A 121 -2.95 6.50 2.78
CA ASN A 121 -3.37 5.54 1.77
C ASN A 121 -4.15 6.27 0.65
N VAL A 122 -4.00 5.77 -0.57
CA VAL A 122 -4.47 6.45 -1.79
C VAL A 122 -5.51 5.60 -2.51
N ILE A 123 -6.59 6.23 -2.98
CA ILE A 123 -7.50 5.67 -3.97
C ILE A 123 -7.30 6.36 -5.31
N MET A 124 -7.02 5.58 -6.35
CA MET A 124 -6.83 6.04 -7.72
C MET A 124 -8.07 5.73 -8.57
N LEU A 125 -8.71 6.77 -9.07
CA LEU A 125 -9.86 6.68 -9.96
C LEU A 125 -9.48 7.17 -11.35
N GLY A 126 -9.82 6.42 -12.38
CA GLY A 126 -9.71 6.89 -13.75
C GLY A 126 -9.92 5.76 -14.76
N PRO A 127 -10.12 6.07 -16.04
CA PRO A 127 -10.48 5.09 -17.05
C PRO A 127 -9.39 4.02 -17.25
N SER A 128 -9.75 2.90 -17.89
CA SER A 128 -8.77 1.90 -18.28
C SER A 128 -7.77 2.48 -19.29
N GLY A 129 -6.49 2.11 -19.17
CA GLY A 129 -5.45 2.58 -20.09
C GLY A 129 -4.90 3.99 -19.82
N CYS A 130 -5.36 4.72 -18.81
CA CYS A 130 -4.81 6.06 -18.47
C CYS A 130 -3.46 6.05 -17.74
N GLY A 131 -2.86 4.88 -17.50
CA GLY A 131 -1.53 4.76 -16.92
C GLY A 131 -1.47 4.59 -15.39
N LYS A 132 -2.56 4.17 -14.71
CA LYS A 132 -2.57 3.89 -13.25
C LYS A 132 -1.40 2.97 -12.82
N THR A 133 -1.32 1.79 -13.41
CA THR A 133 -0.27 0.79 -13.11
C THR A 133 1.12 1.28 -13.52
N ALA A 134 1.21 2.04 -14.62
CA ALA A 134 2.47 2.60 -15.09
C ALA A 134 3.03 3.65 -14.11
N LEU A 135 2.18 4.58 -13.64
CA LEU A 135 2.55 5.57 -12.63
C LEU A 135 3.16 4.92 -11.39
N LEU A 136 2.50 3.88 -10.87
CA LEU A 136 2.96 3.19 -9.67
C LEU A 136 4.21 2.35 -9.89
N SER A 137 4.34 1.71 -11.06
CA SER A 137 5.56 0.98 -11.43
C SER A 137 6.78 1.89 -11.59
N HIS A 138 6.60 3.09 -12.15
CA HIS A 138 7.68 4.07 -12.24
C HIS A 138 8.01 4.68 -10.88
N LEU A 139 6.98 4.90 -10.05
CA LEU A 139 7.16 5.40 -8.69
C LEU A 139 7.94 4.41 -7.81
N SER A 140 7.65 3.12 -7.86
CA SER A 140 8.41 2.12 -7.09
C SER A 140 9.89 2.05 -7.52
N LYS A 141 10.17 2.13 -8.83
CA LYS A 141 11.54 2.19 -9.35
C LYS A 141 12.32 3.42 -8.90
N LEU A 142 11.65 4.58 -8.77
CA LEU A 142 12.29 5.80 -8.28
C LEU A 142 12.65 5.70 -6.81
N LEU A 143 11.75 5.11 -6.01
CA LEU A 143 11.88 5.02 -4.56
C LEU A 143 12.85 3.93 -4.10
N ASP A 144 13.11 2.94 -4.94
CA ASP A 144 13.90 1.74 -4.60
C ASP A 144 13.34 1.02 -3.36
N VAL A 145 12.00 0.90 -3.32
CA VAL A 145 11.25 0.25 -2.23
C VAL A 145 10.50 -0.97 -2.74
N PRO A 146 10.29 -2.00 -1.89
CA PRO A 146 9.51 -3.17 -2.28
C PRO A 146 8.10 -2.77 -2.74
N PHE A 147 7.69 -3.33 -3.87
CA PHE A 147 6.40 -3.02 -4.49
C PHE A 147 5.68 -4.29 -4.92
N ALA A 148 4.44 -4.46 -4.48
CA ALA A 148 3.60 -5.58 -4.85
C ALA A 148 2.33 -5.10 -5.56
N VAL A 149 2.03 -5.72 -6.71
CA VAL A 149 0.76 -5.54 -7.43
C VAL A 149 -0.09 -6.76 -7.18
N THR A 150 -1.33 -6.55 -6.72
CA THR A 150 -2.31 -7.61 -6.51
C THR A 150 -3.65 -7.19 -7.09
N ASP A 151 -4.31 -8.09 -7.80
CA ASP A 151 -5.66 -7.86 -8.33
C ASP A 151 -6.69 -8.08 -7.21
N ALA A 152 -7.46 -7.04 -6.87
CA ALA A 152 -8.46 -7.09 -5.83
C ALA A 152 -9.62 -8.04 -6.16
N SER A 153 -9.92 -8.28 -7.45
CA SER A 153 -10.97 -9.19 -7.88
C SER A 153 -10.65 -10.66 -7.59
N SER A 154 -9.36 -10.98 -7.48
CA SER A 154 -8.87 -12.33 -7.15
C SER A 154 -8.95 -12.68 -5.66
N LEU A 155 -9.17 -11.66 -4.82
CA LEU A 155 -9.23 -11.81 -3.38
C LEU A 155 -10.57 -12.38 -2.95
N THR A 156 -10.53 -13.38 -2.08
CA THR A 156 -11.73 -13.98 -1.48
C THR A 156 -11.69 -13.88 0.03
N GLU A 157 -12.87 -13.89 0.65
CA GLU A 157 -12.99 -13.99 2.10
C GLU A 157 -12.26 -15.25 2.63
N ALA A 158 -11.66 -15.13 3.81
CA ALA A 158 -10.92 -16.21 4.44
C ALA A 158 -11.80 -17.48 4.56
N GLY A 159 -11.35 -18.58 3.94
CA GLY A 159 -12.07 -19.86 3.94
C GLY A 159 -12.88 -20.16 2.68
N PHE A 160 -12.96 -19.24 1.71
CA PHE A 160 -13.54 -19.49 0.39
C PHE A 160 -12.48 -19.86 -0.66
N VAL A 161 -12.92 -20.41 -1.80
CA VAL A 161 -12.04 -20.82 -2.90
C VAL A 161 -11.54 -19.58 -3.66
N GLY A 162 -10.32 -19.13 -3.36
CA GLY A 162 -9.64 -17.99 -4.02
C GLY A 162 -8.34 -17.60 -3.30
N ALA A 163 -7.74 -16.46 -3.68
CA ALA A 163 -6.53 -15.96 -3.04
C ALA A 163 -6.89 -15.22 -1.74
N ASP A 164 -6.27 -15.61 -0.63
CA ASP A 164 -6.44 -14.93 0.66
C ASP A 164 -5.83 -13.52 0.59
N VAL A 165 -6.34 -12.60 1.39
CA VAL A 165 -5.88 -11.21 1.46
C VAL A 165 -4.41 -11.13 1.93
N GLU A 166 -3.96 -12.16 2.67
CA GLU A 166 -2.56 -12.38 3.07
C GLU A 166 -1.59 -12.49 1.86
N VAL A 167 -2.10 -12.85 0.67
CA VAL A 167 -1.28 -13.00 -0.55
C VAL A 167 -0.63 -11.69 -0.96
N ALA A 168 -1.29 -10.54 -0.76
CA ALA A 168 -0.71 -9.24 -1.10
C ALA A 168 0.56 -8.95 -0.28
N VAL A 169 0.50 -9.22 1.04
CA VAL A 169 1.64 -9.05 1.95
C VAL A 169 2.75 -10.07 1.65
N ARG A 170 2.37 -11.31 1.33
CA ARG A 170 3.34 -12.34 0.90
C ARG A 170 4.09 -11.92 -0.37
N ASN A 171 3.38 -11.38 -1.36
CA ASN A 171 4.02 -10.91 -2.59
C ASN A 171 4.98 -9.75 -2.30
N LEU A 172 4.63 -8.86 -1.38
CA LEU A 172 5.51 -7.78 -0.94
C LEU A 172 6.77 -8.31 -0.24
N TYR A 173 6.62 -9.30 0.64
CA TYR A 173 7.74 -9.96 1.31
C TYR A 173 8.73 -10.59 0.30
N TYR A 174 8.22 -11.19 -0.78
CA TYR A 174 9.06 -11.69 -1.85
C TYR A 174 9.72 -10.58 -2.67
N ALA A 175 9.01 -9.46 -2.91
CA ALA A 175 9.57 -8.28 -3.55
C ALA A 175 10.63 -7.56 -2.68
N ALA A 176 10.62 -7.83 -1.37
CA ALA A 176 11.59 -7.35 -0.40
C ALA A 176 12.75 -8.35 -0.16
N ASP A 177 13.00 -9.30 -1.07
CA ASP A 177 14.04 -10.32 -0.94
C ASP A 177 13.96 -11.14 0.37
N LYS A 178 12.73 -11.35 0.88
CA LYS A 178 12.46 -12.08 2.13
C LYS A 178 12.91 -11.35 3.41
N ASP A 179 13.06 -10.03 3.32
CA ASP A 179 13.33 -9.15 4.45
C ASP A 179 12.02 -8.59 5.01
N VAL A 180 11.76 -8.84 6.30
CA VAL A 180 10.53 -8.39 6.98
C VAL A 180 10.54 -6.87 7.14
N GLU A 181 11.65 -6.29 7.58
CA GLU A 181 11.73 -4.85 7.85
C GLU A 181 11.55 -4.04 6.57
N LYS A 182 12.18 -4.47 5.47
CA LYS A 182 11.97 -3.84 4.16
C LYS A 182 10.53 -4.01 3.67
N ALA A 183 9.91 -5.17 3.89
CA ALA A 183 8.52 -5.40 3.49
C ALA A 183 7.56 -4.46 4.23
N GLU A 184 7.79 -4.18 5.52
CA GLU A 184 6.98 -3.23 6.30
C GLU A 184 7.10 -1.78 5.81
N HIS A 185 8.04 -1.48 4.91
CA HIS A 185 8.27 -0.15 4.30
C HIS A 185 7.90 -0.10 2.83
N GLY A 186 7.33 -1.19 2.32
CA GLY A 186 6.94 -1.32 0.94
C GLY A 186 5.58 -0.67 0.62
N ILE A 187 5.22 -0.77 -0.66
CA ILE A 187 3.98 -0.25 -1.22
C ILE A 187 3.19 -1.42 -1.81
N ILE A 188 1.92 -1.54 -1.42
CA ILE A 188 0.97 -2.50 -2.00
C ILE A 188 0.00 -1.75 -2.90
N TYR A 189 -0.06 -2.15 -4.17
CA TYR A 189 -1.08 -1.71 -5.12
C TYR A 189 -2.15 -2.78 -5.30
N LEU A 190 -3.40 -2.44 -4.98
CA LEU A 190 -4.57 -3.26 -5.23
C LEU A 190 -5.29 -2.75 -6.49
N ASP A 191 -5.14 -3.45 -7.61
CA ASP A 191 -5.82 -3.10 -8.87
C ASP A 191 -7.25 -3.66 -8.91
N GLU A 192 -8.08 -3.16 -9.82
CA GLU A 192 -9.49 -3.59 -9.98
C GLU A 192 -10.35 -3.52 -8.70
N PHE A 193 -10.06 -2.58 -7.80
CA PHE A 193 -10.81 -2.39 -6.56
C PHE A 193 -12.30 -2.07 -6.81
N ASP A 194 -12.63 -1.51 -7.97
CA ASP A 194 -14.01 -1.24 -8.38
C ASP A 194 -14.85 -2.53 -8.55
N LYS A 195 -14.23 -3.69 -8.80
CA LYS A 195 -14.94 -4.97 -8.93
C LYS A 195 -15.52 -5.46 -7.61
N ILE A 196 -14.80 -5.27 -6.52
CA ILE A 196 -15.26 -5.64 -5.17
C ILE A 196 -16.17 -4.57 -4.54
N ALA A 197 -16.19 -3.36 -5.10
CA ALA A 197 -17.08 -2.28 -4.69
C ALA A 197 -18.45 -2.30 -5.41
N ARG A 198 -18.54 -2.92 -6.59
CA ARG A 198 -19.75 -2.87 -7.40
C ARG A 198 -20.85 -3.72 -6.78
N LYS A 199 -21.97 -3.09 -6.38
CA LYS A 199 -23.22 -3.82 -6.07
C LYS A 199 -23.67 -4.60 -7.32
N SER A 200 -23.62 -5.92 -7.24
CA SER A 200 -24.19 -6.81 -8.26
C SER A 200 -25.68 -6.52 -8.45
N GLY A 201 -26.03 -5.83 -9.54
CA GLY A 201 -27.35 -5.91 -10.16
C GLY A 201 -28.44 -4.97 -9.62
N ALA A 202 -29.26 -4.48 -10.54
CA ALA A 202 -30.40 -3.60 -10.37
C ALA A 202 -31.63 -4.24 -9.67
N ASN A 203 -31.41 -5.24 -8.81
CA ASN A 203 -32.44 -5.80 -7.96
C ASN A 203 -32.06 -5.53 -6.51
N ASN A 204 -32.94 -4.81 -5.81
CA ASN A 204 -32.90 -4.62 -4.36
C ASN A 204 -33.07 -5.96 -3.61
N SER A 205 -32.20 -6.94 -3.82
CA SER A 205 -32.02 -8.01 -2.85
C SER A 205 -31.24 -7.41 -1.69
N ILE A 206 -31.97 -7.21 -0.59
CA ILE A 206 -31.52 -6.74 0.73
C ILE A 206 -30.33 -7.57 1.26
N THR A 207 -30.04 -8.72 0.67
CA THR A 207 -28.80 -9.47 0.86
C THR A 207 -27.71 -8.89 -0.03
N ALA A 208 -26.90 -7.99 0.53
CA ALA A 208 -25.57 -7.68 -0.02
C ALA A 208 -24.84 -8.99 -0.33
N ASP A 209 -24.17 -9.07 -1.47
CA ASP A 209 -23.39 -10.24 -1.88
C ASP A 209 -22.29 -10.47 -0.83
N PRO A 210 -22.40 -11.48 0.07
CA PRO A 210 -21.60 -11.55 1.29
C PRO A 210 -20.09 -11.59 1.00
N GLY A 211 -19.72 -12.14 -0.16
CA GLY A 211 -18.33 -12.29 -0.56
C GLY A 211 -17.62 -10.97 -0.91
N HIS A 212 -18.29 -9.99 -1.52
CA HIS A 212 -17.63 -8.75 -1.96
C HIS A 212 -17.42 -7.77 -0.79
N GLU A 213 -18.42 -7.64 0.08
CA GLU A 213 -18.29 -6.87 1.32
C GLU A 213 -17.35 -7.56 2.32
N GLY A 214 -17.37 -8.90 2.40
CA GLY A 214 -16.44 -9.68 3.21
C GLY A 214 -14.97 -9.42 2.86
N VAL A 215 -14.65 -9.27 1.57
CA VAL A 215 -13.29 -8.90 1.10
C VAL A 215 -12.93 -7.47 1.52
N GLN A 216 -13.85 -6.51 1.38
CA GLN A 216 -13.63 -5.15 1.87
C GLN A 216 -13.37 -5.12 3.39
N GLN A 217 -14.15 -5.87 4.18
CA GLN A 217 -13.97 -5.98 5.63
C GLN A 217 -12.65 -6.65 6.01
N ALA A 218 -12.21 -7.65 5.24
CA ALA A 218 -10.91 -8.29 5.47
C ALA A 218 -9.73 -7.35 5.15
N LEU A 219 -9.87 -6.49 4.13
CA LEU A 219 -8.88 -5.46 3.79
C LEU A 219 -8.73 -4.39 4.86
N LEU A 220 -9.78 -4.07 5.62
CA LEU A 220 -9.71 -3.07 6.70
C LEU A 220 -8.62 -3.39 7.72
N LYS A 221 -8.52 -4.65 8.15
CA LYS A 221 -7.50 -5.08 9.13
C LYS A 221 -6.09 -4.73 8.66
N MET A 222 -5.81 -4.94 7.38
CA MET A 222 -4.51 -4.61 6.79
C MET A 222 -4.30 -3.11 6.61
N LEU A 223 -5.33 -2.37 6.20
CA LEU A 223 -5.26 -0.91 6.05
C LEU A 223 -5.02 -0.22 7.41
N GLU A 224 -5.62 -0.72 8.48
CA GLU A 224 -5.47 -0.18 9.85
C GLU A 224 -4.08 -0.44 10.42
N GLY A 225 -3.51 -1.62 10.14
CA GLY A 225 -2.26 -2.07 10.75
C GLY A 225 -2.52 -3.28 11.60
N SER A 226 -2.27 -4.46 11.04
CA SER A 226 -2.38 -5.73 11.73
C SER A 226 -1.14 -6.56 11.45
N VAL A 227 -0.76 -7.40 12.41
CA VAL A 227 0.27 -8.42 12.17
C VAL A 227 -0.35 -9.52 11.30
N VAL A 228 0.08 -9.60 10.05
CA VAL A 228 -0.37 -10.62 9.10
C VAL A 228 0.59 -11.81 9.18
N GLU A 229 0.04 -13.01 9.36
CA GLU A 229 0.81 -14.24 9.50
C GLU A 229 0.56 -15.20 8.32
N PHE A 230 1.60 -15.48 7.52
CA PHE A 230 1.49 -16.36 6.36
C PHE A 230 2.60 -17.42 6.32
N THR A 231 2.38 -18.51 5.57
CA THR A 231 3.41 -19.54 5.33
C THR A 231 4.18 -19.23 4.05
N ALA A 232 5.49 -19.47 4.03
CA ALA A 232 6.32 -19.19 2.86
C ALA A 232 5.84 -19.92 1.58
N ARG A 233 5.32 -21.14 1.71
CA ARG A 233 4.86 -21.97 0.57
C ARG A 233 3.39 -21.75 0.18
N GLY A 234 2.66 -20.85 0.84
CA GLY A 234 1.22 -20.65 0.58
C GLY A 234 0.36 -21.90 0.81
N GLN A 235 0.89 -22.89 1.55
CA GLN A 235 0.13 -24.07 1.96
C GLN A 235 -0.74 -23.74 3.16
N ARG A 236 -1.85 -24.49 3.33
CA ARG A 236 -2.71 -24.40 4.52
C ARG A 236 -1.86 -24.43 5.80
N LYS A 237 -2.18 -23.55 6.76
CA LYS A 237 -1.49 -23.43 8.05
C LYS A 237 -1.46 -24.80 8.75
N HIS A 238 -0.36 -25.52 8.61
CA HIS A 238 -0.10 -26.70 9.43
C HIS A 238 0.46 -26.19 10.76
N PRO A 239 -0.01 -26.69 11.93
CA PRO A 239 0.36 -26.13 13.23
C PRO A 239 1.87 -26.07 13.53
N GLU A 240 2.68 -26.90 12.87
CA GLU A 240 4.13 -26.99 13.05
C GLU A 240 4.94 -26.27 11.96
N ALA A 241 4.29 -25.69 10.95
CA ALA A 241 4.99 -24.98 9.89
C ALA A 241 5.42 -23.57 10.36
N PRO A 242 6.68 -23.16 10.13
CA PRO A 242 7.12 -21.81 10.48
C PRO A 242 6.30 -20.77 9.71
N THR A 243 5.65 -19.87 10.46
CA THR A 243 4.93 -18.72 9.91
C THR A 243 5.81 -17.47 9.93
N ILE A 244 5.64 -16.64 8.91
CA ILE A 244 6.28 -15.33 8.81
C ILE A 244 5.25 -14.30 9.24
N LYS A 245 5.67 -13.35 10.06
CA LYS A 245 4.84 -12.26 10.58
C LYS A 245 5.33 -10.94 10.00
N VAL A 246 4.42 -10.14 9.47
CA VAL A 246 4.72 -8.81 8.90
C VAL A 246 3.68 -7.81 9.43
N ASP A 247 4.12 -6.68 9.97
CA ASP A 247 3.23 -5.60 10.41
C ASP A 247 2.86 -4.67 9.24
N THR A 248 1.57 -4.51 8.97
CA THR A 248 1.08 -3.63 7.91
C THR A 248 0.96 -2.15 8.33
N LYS A 249 1.32 -1.77 9.55
CA LYS A 249 1.22 -0.39 10.08
C LYS A 249 1.99 0.65 9.25
N ASN A 250 3.11 0.24 8.67
CA ASN A 250 4.00 1.11 7.90
C ASN A 250 3.97 0.89 6.39
N ILE A 251 3.15 -0.06 5.91
CA ILE A 251 2.97 -0.31 4.48
C ILE A 251 2.02 0.73 3.88
N LEU A 252 2.39 1.31 2.73
CA LEU A 252 1.52 2.19 1.97
C LEU A 252 0.56 1.37 1.11
N PHE A 253 -0.74 1.58 1.28
CA PHE A 253 -1.74 0.99 0.40
C PHE A 253 -2.20 2.00 -0.65
N ILE A 254 -2.16 1.59 -1.90
CA ILE A 254 -2.72 2.30 -3.03
C ILE A 254 -3.75 1.36 -3.66
N VAL A 255 -5.00 1.81 -3.77
CA VAL A 255 -6.06 1.04 -4.43
C VAL A 255 -6.44 1.74 -5.74
N GLY A 256 -6.64 0.98 -6.80
CA GLY A 256 -6.96 1.53 -8.12
C GLY A 256 -8.18 0.85 -8.71
N GLY A 257 -8.95 1.60 -9.50
CA GLY A 257 -10.10 1.05 -10.22
C GLY A 257 -10.49 1.93 -11.40
N ALA A 258 -11.25 1.36 -12.33
CA ALA A 258 -11.84 2.12 -13.43
C ALA A 258 -13.03 2.96 -12.95
N PHE A 259 -13.78 2.43 -11.98
CA PHE A 259 -14.96 3.06 -11.40
C PHE A 259 -15.98 3.48 -12.46
N VAL A 260 -16.24 2.59 -13.42
CA VAL A 260 -17.14 2.86 -14.54
C VAL A 260 -18.53 3.25 -14.02
N GLY A 261 -19.03 4.42 -14.41
CA GLY A 261 -20.33 4.93 -13.99
C GLY A 261 -20.29 5.89 -12.81
N ILE A 262 -19.13 6.11 -12.16
CA ILE A 262 -18.98 7.09 -11.07
C ILE A 262 -19.32 8.51 -11.53
N GLU A 263 -19.03 8.84 -12.80
CA GLU A 263 -19.33 10.12 -13.41
C GLU A 263 -20.83 10.43 -13.38
N LYS A 264 -21.69 9.41 -13.49
CA LYS A 264 -23.15 9.55 -13.43
C LYS A 264 -23.62 9.85 -12.02
N ILE A 265 -22.99 9.26 -11.01
CA ILE A 265 -23.27 9.51 -9.59
C ILE A 265 -22.88 10.95 -9.25
N ILE A 266 -21.67 11.36 -9.61
CA ILE A 266 -21.17 12.72 -9.43
C ILE A 266 -22.09 13.73 -10.13
N ALA A 267 -22.42 13.49 -11.40
CA ALA A 267 -23.31 14.36 -12.17
C ALA A 267 -24.70 14.48 -11.53
N LYS A 268 -25.27 13.38 -11.03
CA LYS A 268 -26.56 13.37 -10.32
C LYS A 268 -26.50 14.17 -9.02
N ARG A 269 -25.41 14.06 -8.25
CA ARG A 269 -25.18 14.86 -7.02
C ARG A 269 -25.09 16.36 -7.36
N LEU A 270 -24.28 16.73 -8.34
CA LEU A 270 -24.11 18.13 -8.76
C LEU A 270 -25.40 18.71 -9.36
N LYS A 271 -26.13 17.93 -10.15
CA LYS A 271 -27.46 18.32 -10.66
C LYS A 271 -28.44 18.54 -9.52
N LYS A 272 -28.51 17.65 -8.52
CA LYS A 272 -29.37 17.84 -7.33
C LYS A 272 -29.04 19.13 -6.55
N GLY A 273 -27.76 19.52 -6.47
CA GLY A 273 -27.35 20.80 -5.90
C GLY A 273 -27.81 22.02 -6.73
N ASN A 274 -27.93 21.85 -8.06
CA ASN A 274 -28.33 22.88 -9.02
C ASN A 274 -29.81 22.81 -9.43
N VAL A 275 -30.65 21.96 -8.82
CA VAL A 275 -32.09 21.82 -9.15
C VAL A 275 -32.94 23.02 -8.68
N ALA A 276 -32.32 24.11 -8.22
CA ALA A 276 -32.89 25.44 -8.38
C ALA A 276 -32.51 26.00 -9.78
N MET A 277 -33.35 25.72 -10.79
CA MET A 277 -33.35 26.23 -12.19
C MET A 277 -32.68 25.37 -13.27
N GLY A 278 -33.49 24.84 -14.20
CA GLY A 278 -33.09 24.67 -15.61
C GLY A 278 -33.39 23.32 -16.25
N PHE A 279 -34.44 23.28 -17.08
CA PHE A 279 -34.87 22.15 -17.91
C PHE A 279 -33.89 21.80 -19.05
N GLY A 280 -33.73 20.49 -19.31
CA GLY A 280 -33.57 19.88 -20.65
C GLY A 280 -32.41 20.34 -21.55
N ALA A 281 -31.31 19.61 -21.56
CA ALA A 281 -30.38 19.57 -22.69
C ALA A 281 -29.91 18.13 -22.92
N GLU A 282 -30.17 17.59 -24.11
CA GLU A 282 -29.63 16.30 -24.57
C GLU A 282 -28.13 16.43 -24.83
N VAL A 283 -27.33 15.55 -24.22
CA VAL A 283 -25.86 15.55 -24.33
C VAL A 283 -25.43 14.75 -25.56
N ARG A 284 -24.64 15.38 -26.46
CA ARG A 284 -24.03 14.72 -27.63
C ARG A 284 -22.66 14.12 -27.25
N GLY A 285 -22.31 12.99 -27.86
CA GLY A 285 -21.21 12.11 -27.41
C GLY A 285 -19.78 12.68 -27.34
N LYS A 286 -19.45 13.79 -28.03
CA LYS A 286 -18.13 14.44 -27.93
C LYS A 286 -17.97 15.36 -26.71
N ASP A 287 -19.07 15.77 -26.08
CA ASP A 287 -19.04 16.58 -24.88
C ASP A 287 -18.82 15.73 -23.61
N LEU A 288 -19.03 14.41 -23.70
CA LEU A 288 -18.94 13.47 -22.58
C LEU A 288 -17.53 13.30 -22.02
N GLU A 289 -16.47 13.38 -22.82
CA GLU A 289 -15.07 13.24 -22.35
C GLU A 289 -14.65 14.48 -21.54
N LYS A 290 -14.94 15.68 -22.06
CA LYS A 290 -14.72 16.94 -21.33
C LYS A 290 -15.60 17.03 -20.09
N GLU A 291 -16.81 16.46 -20.15
CA GLU A 291 -17.69 16.33 -18.99
C GLU A 291 -17.12 15.34 -17.97
N TYR A 292 -16.55 14.20 -18.38
CA TYR A 292 -15.91 13.23 -17.49
C TYR A 292 -14.73 13.85 -16.74
N ASP A 293 -13.76 14.45 -17.45
CA ASP A 293 -12.57 15.01 -16.82
C ASP A 293 -12.93 16.15 -15.86
N ALA A 294 -13.94 16.96 -16.18
CA ALA A 294 -14.44 18.00 -15.28
C ALA A 294 -15.16 17.43 -14.04
N LEU A 295 -15.86 16.30 -14.19
CA LEU A 295 -16.63 15.65 -13.12
C LEU A 295 -15.74 14.83 -12.19
N ILE A 296 -14.82 14.02 -12.72
CA ILE A 296 -14.01 13.08 -11.93
C ILE A 296 -13.22 13.82 -10.84
N HIS A 297 -12.77 15.02 -11.16
CA HIS A 297 -12.04 15.94 -10.29
C HIS A 297 -12.83 16.47 -9.09
N GLN A 298 -14.16 16.30 -9.10
CA GLN A 298 -15.11 16.72 -8.06
C GLN A 298 -15.64 15.55 -7.25
N VAL A 299 -15.08 14.35 -7.40
CA VAL A 299 -15.48 13.18 -6.61
C VAL A 299 -15.36 13.47 -5.10
N THR A 300 -16.35 13.01 -4.33
CA THR A 300 -16.31 13.06 -2.86
C THR A 300 -16.48 11.66 -2.27
N PRO A 301 -16.15 11.47 -0.97
CA PRO A 301 -16.44 10.23 -0.24
C PRO A 301 -17.87 9.71 -0.41
N GLU A 302 -18.86 10.60 -0.46
CA GLU A 302 -20.27 10.21 -0.62
C GLU A 302 -20.55 9.55 -1.97
N ASP A 303 -19.88 9.96 -3.04
CA ASP A 303 -20.04 9.33 -4.36
C ASP A 303 -19.47 7.90 -4.34
N LEU A 304 -18.35 7.69 -3.64
CA LEU A 304 -17.72 6.38 -3.47
C LEU A 304 -18.59 5.43 -2.64
N MET A 305 -19.29 5.97 -1.63
CA MET A 305 -20.30 5.23 -0.86
C MET A 305 -21.51 4.86 -1.73
N GLU A 306 -22.05 5.78 -2.53
CA GLU A 306 -23.15 5.48 -3.46
C GLU A 306 -22.71 4.45 -4.52
N TYR A 307 -21.44 4.45 -4.93
CA TYR A 307 -20.86 3.45 -5.83
C TYR A 307 -20.82 2.03 -5.22
N GLY A 308 -20.53 1.95 -3.92
CA GLY A 308 -20.57 0.71 -3.15
C GLY A 308 -19.30 0.37 -2.36
N ILE A 309 -18.40 1.35 -2.15
CA ILE A 309 -17.33 1.22 -1.16
C ILE A 309 -17.91 1.47 0.23
N ILE A 310 -17.56 0.63 1.20
CA ILE A 310 -18.01 0.80 2.59
C ILE A 310 -17.40 2.07 3.24
N PRO A 311 -18.15 2.78 4.10
CA PRO A 311 -17.67 4.01 4.75
C PRO A 311 -16.35 3.83 5.51
N GLU A 312 -16.16 2.66 6.14
CA GLU A 312 -14.98 2.30 6.90
C GLU A 312 -13.72 2.30 6.03
N ILE A 313 -13.79 1.76 4.81
CA ILE A 313 -12.67 1.77 3.87
C ILE A 313 -12.36 3.19 3.42
N ILE A 314 -13.39 3.99 3.14
CA ILE A 314 -13.19 5.38 2.68
C ILE A 314 -12.51 6.20 3.78
N GLY A 315 -12.86 5.97 5.05
CA GLY A 315 -12.16 6.55 6.19
C GLY A 315 -10.66 6.16 6.26
N ARG A 316 -10.26 5.02 5.70
CA ARG A 316 -8.87 4.57 5.62
C ARG A 316 -8.17 4.94 4.31
N LEU A 317 -8.85 5.60 3.37
CA LEU A 317 -8.33 6.06 2.07
C LEU A 317 -8.48 7.59 1.93
N PRO A 318 -7.78 8.39 2.75
CA PRO A 318 -7.99 9.85 2.80
C PRO A 318 -7.52 10.59 1.54
N VAL A 319 -6.63 10.00 0.75
CA VAL A 319 -6.08 10.63 -0.46
C VAL A 319 -6.82 10.12 -1.69
N ILE A 320 -7.64 10.97 -2.29
CA ILE A 320 -8.31 10.68 -3.55
C ILE A 320 -7.50 11.24 -4.73
N CYS A 321 -7.04 10.35 -5.59
CA CYS A 321 -6.26 10.65 -6.78
C CYS A 321 -7.08 10.34 -8.04
N THR A 322 -7.29 11.34 -8.88
CA THR A 322 -8.11 11.21 -10.10
C THR A 322 -7.22 11.32 -11.34
N LEU A 323 -7.48 10.45 -12.31
CA LEU A 323 -6.82 10.42 -13.61
C LEU A 323 -7.82 10.76 -14.71
N GLU A 324 -7.34 11.49 -15.69
CA GLU A 324 -8.07 12.01 -16.84
C GLU A 324 -8.11 10.99 -17.98
N THR A 325 -9.05 11.18 -18.90
CA THR A 325 -9.06 10.49 -20.19
C THR A 325 -7.83 10.85 -21.04
N LEU A 326 -7.48 10.00 -21.99
CA LEU A 326 -6.39 10.27 -22.94
C LEU A 326 -7.01 10.70 -24.27
N ASP A 327 -6.68 11.90 -24.71
CA ASP A 327 -7.05 12.39 -26.03
C ASP A 327 -6.07 11.90 -27.11
N GLU A 328 -6.44 12.06 -28.38
CA GLU A 328 -5.61 11.66 -29.52
C GLU A 328 -4.19 12.27 -29.46
N ASN A 329 -4.10 13.54 -29.06
CA ASN A 329 -2.81 14.20 -28.90
C ASN A 329 -1.99 13.60 -27.74
N ALA A 330 -2.61 13.25 -26.61
CA ALA A 330 -1.93 12.55 -25.52
C ALA A 330 -1.41 11.19 -25.98
N LEU A 331 -2.19 10.41 -26.74
CA LEU A 331 -1.77 9.12 -27.27
C LEU A 331 -0.57 9.28 -28.23
N LEU A 332 -0.61 10.25 -29.14
CA LEU A 332 0.51 10.56 -30.02
C LEU A 332 1.79 10.89 -29.23
N ARG A 333 1.65 11.71 -28.20
CA ARG A 333 2.78 12.07 -27.31
C ARG A 333 3.29 10.86 -26.53
N ILE A 334 2.42 9.99 -26.03
CA ILE A 334 2.80 8.73 -25.35
C ILE A 334 3.59 7.82 -26.30
N LEU A 335 3.25 7.80 -27.59
CA LEU A 335 3.95 7.00 -28.60
C LEU A 335 5.35 7.52 -28.91
N THR A 336 5.67 8.79 -28.65
CA THR A 336 6.85 9.47 -29.20
C THR A 336 7.77 10.14 -28.17
N GLU A 337 7.23 10.71 -27.09
CA GLU A 337 7.97 11.53 -26.13
C GLU A 337 8.67 10.74 -25.01
N PRO A 338 8.02 9.78 -24.32
CA PRO A 338 8.62 9.06 -23.20
C PRO A 338 9.95 8.38 -23.54
N ILE A 339 10.80 8.18 -22.54
CA ILE A 339 12.07 7.46 -22.72
C ILE A 339 11.82 6.04 -23.25
N ASN A 340 10.77 5.40 -22.75
CA ASN A 340 10.30 4.07 -23.15
C ASN A 340 9.16 4.13 -24.18
N ALA A 341 9.08 5.18 -25.00
CA ALA A 341 8.03 5.30 -26.00
C ALA A 341 8.09 4.15 -27.03
N PRO A 342 6.95 3.51 -27.39
CA PRO A 342 6.92 2.39 -28.33
C PRO A 342 7.63 2.66 -29.66
N VAL A 343 7.48 3.86 -30.22
CA VAL A 343 8.17 4.24 -31.47
C VAL A 343 9.68 4.11 -31.33
N ARG A 344 10.25 4.65 -30.24
CA ARG A 344 11.69 4.55 -29.96
C ARG A 344 12.14 3.11 -29.76
N GLN A 345 11.32 2.30 -29.08
CA GLN A 345 11.64 0.88 -28.88
C GLN A 345 11.71 0.12 -30.21
N TYR A 346 10.72 0.29 -31.08
CA TYR A 346 10.71 -0.38 -32.39
C TYR A 346 11.81 0.12 -33.33
N GLN A 347 12.10 1.42 -33.32
CA GLN A 347 13.23 1.98 -34.07
C GLN A 347 14.55 1.38 -33.62
N GLN A 348 14.76 1.28 -32.30
CA GLN A 348 15.98 0.69 -31.75
C GLN A 348 16.09 -0.80 -32.08
N LEU A 349 14.99 -1.56 -32.03
CA LEU A 349 14.96 -2.98 -32.36
C LEU A 349 15.36 -3.23 -33.82
N LEU A 350 14.77 -2.51 -34.78
CA LEU A 350 15.11 -2.68 -36.20
C LEU A 350 16.51 -2.14 -36.53
N ALA A 351 16.97 -1.10 -35.82
CA ALA A 351 18.34 -0.62 -35.98
C ALA A 351 19.40 -1.67 -35.58
N MET A 352 19.09 -2.57 -34.64
CA MET A 352 19.98 -3.69 -34.30
C MET A 352 20.16 -4.68 -35.45
N ASP A 353 19.16 -4.79 -36.33
CA ASP A 353 19.20 -5.60 -37.55
C ASP A 353 19.72 -4.81 -38.76
N GLY A 354 20.19 -3.57 -38.56
CA GLY A 354 20.68 -2.69 -39.61
C GLY A 354 19.57 -2.09 -40.49
N VAL A 355 18.31 -2.10 -40.03
CA VAL A 355 17.15 -1.56 -40.74
C VAL A 355 16.75 -0.22 -40.13
N GLU A 356 16.62 0.82 -40.95
CA GLU A 356 16.11 2.12 -40.53
C GLU A 356 14.57 2.13 -40.59
N LEU A 357 13.93 2.41 -39.46
CA LEU A 357 12.48 2.53 -39.35
C LEU A 357 12.07 3.98 -39.09
N VAL A 358 11.25 4.54 -39.98
CA VAL A 358 10.73 5.90 -39.86
C VAL A 358 9.21 5.85 -39.76
N PHE A 359 8.66 6.37 -38.67
CA PHE A 359 7.23 6.60 -38.51
C PHE A 359 6.92 8.05 -38.86
N THR A 360 5.97 8.27 -39.78
CA THR A 360 5.44 9.60 -40.07
C THR A 360 4.36 9.96 -39.06
N GLU A 361 4.19 11.26 -38.78
CA GLU A 361 3.15 11.73 -37.86
C GLU A 361 1.75 11.32 -38.33
N ASP A 362 1.48 11.40 -39.64
CA ASP A 362 0.22 10.97 -40.23
C ASP A 362 -0.07 9.48 -39.96
N ALA A 363 0.96 8.63 -39.98
CA ALA A 363 0.80 7.20 -39.70
C ALA A 363 0.58 6.91 -38.21
N LEU A 364 1.02 7.80 -37.31
CA LEU A 364 0.80 7.67 -35.87
C LEU A 364 -0.55 8.24 -35.42
N ARG A 365 -1.14 9.15 -36.20
CA ARG A 365 -2.48 9.72 -35.97
C ARG A 365 -3.61 8.92 -36.64
N ALA A 366 -3.29 8.09 -37.64
CA ALA A 366 -4.22 7.20 -38.32
C ALA A 366 -4.71 6.06 -37.41
#